data_AF-A0A6B2R049-F1
#
_entry.id   AF-A0A6B2R049-F1
#
_cell.length_a   1.000
_cell.length_b   1.000
_cell.length_c   1.000
_cell.angle_alpha   90.00
_cell.angle_beta   90.00
_cell.angle_gamma   90.00
#
_symmetry.space_group_name_H-M   'P 1'
#
loop_
_entity.id
_entity.type
_entity.pdbx_description
1 polymer ?
#
loop_
_entity_poly.entity_id
_entity_poly.type
_entity_poly.pdbx_seq_one_letter_code
_entity_poly.pdbx_strand_id
1 'polypeptide(L)' 'MTDRFVRSAEVMGELNGLPGYPFAVIGHPIANNSDEILREKAVVAAARIVSLLTERQA' A
#
# COMPACT_ATOMS: atom_id res chain seq x y z
N MET A 1 -1.82 1.37 -1.81
CA MET A 1 -2.71 2.53 -1.63
C MET A 1 -1.87 3.79 -1.49
N THR A 2 -2.33 4.96 -1.93
CA THR A 2 -1.61 6.21 -1.60
C THR A 2 -2.04 6.77 -0.24
N ASP A 3 -1.15 7.42 0.48
CA ASP A 3 -1.38 8.02 1.81
C ASP A 3 -2.73 8.77 1.98
N ARG A 4 -3.15 9.57 0.99
CA ARG A 4 -4.42 10.32 0.99
C ARG A 4 -5.68 9.44 1.01
N PHE A 5 -5.58 8.16 0.67
CA PHE A 5 -6.70 7.22 0.54
C PHE A 5 -6.60 6.01 1.47
N VAL A 6 -5.75 6.07 2.51
CA VAL A 6 -5.60 5.00 3.50
C VAL A 6 -6.94 4.66 4.16
N ARG A 7 -7.71 5.66 4.60
CA ARG A 7 -9.00 5.41 5.25
C ARG A 7 -9.99 4.66 4.35
N SER A 8 -10.00 4.97 3.05
CA SER A 8 -10.85 4.26 2.09
C SER A 8 -10.43 2.79 1.94
N ALA A 9 -9.14 2.50 1.92
CA ALA A 9 -8.64 1.13 1.87
C ALA A 9 -8.97 0.34 3.15
N GLU A 10 -8.86 0.96 4.33
CA GLU A 10 -9.25 0.34 5.60
C GLU A 10 -10.73 -0.06 5.60
N VAL A 11 -11.62 0.86 5.20
CA VAL A 11 -13.06 0.58 5.09
C VAL A 11 -13.33 -0.55 4.11
N MET A 12 -12.62 -0.60 2.98
CA MET A 12 -12.73 -1.73 2.05
C MET A 12 -12.26 -3.04 2.70
N GLY A 13 -11.19 -3.03 3.51
CA GLY A 13 -10.77 -4.19 4.28
C GLY A 13 -11.86 -4.67 5.24
N GLU A 14 -12.45 -3.76 6.01
CA GLU A 14 -13.57 -4.04 6.93
C GLU A 14 -14.77 -4.69 6.18
N LEU A 15 -15.20 -4.09 5.05
CA LEU A 15 -16.31 -4.60 4.25
C LEU A 15 -16.04 -5.98 3.63
N ASN A 16 -14.78 -6.30 3.34
CA ASN A 16 -14.37 -7.60 2.81
C ASN A 16 -14.09 -8.64 3.91
N GLY A 17 -14.39 -8.34 5.18
CA GLY A 17 -14.14 -9.27 6.29
C GLY A 17 -12.67 -9.40 6.67
N LEU A 18 -11.84 -8.42 6.30
CA LEU A 18 -10.41 -8.33 6.58
C LEU A 18 -10.07 -7.07 7.41
N PRO A 19 -10.71 -6.86 8.58
CA PRO A 19 -10.47 -5.68 9.39
C PRO A 19 -9.01 -5.62 9.85
N GLY A 20 -8.37 -4.47 9.64
CA GLY A 20 -6.98 -4.26 10.02
C GLY A 20 -5.95 -5.03 9.18
N TYR A 21 -6.36 -5.71 8.10
CA TYR A 21 -5.40 -6.42 7.26
C TYR A 21 -4.43 -5.43 6.60
N PRO A 22 -3.12 -5.64 6.75
CA PRO A 22 -2.13 -4.66 6.32
C PRO A 22 -2.02 -4.58 4.79
N PHE A 23 -1.73 -3.39 4.27
CA PHE A 23 -1.51 -3.14 2.85
C PHE A 23 -0.35 -2.16 2.63
N ALA A 24 0.26 -2.21 1.44
CA ALA A 24 1.35 -1.28 1.09
C ALA A 24 0.82 0.15 0.90
N VAL A 25 1.50 1.13 1.50
CA VAL A 25 1.21 2.56 1.36
C VAL A 25 2.40 3.27 0.70
N ILE A 26 2.10 4.11 -0.29
CA ILE A 26 3.06 4.99 -0.97
C ILE A 26 2.57 6.44 -0.96
N GLY A 27 3.43 7.42 -1.23
CA GLY A 27 3.01 8.82 -1.27
C GLY A 27 2.08 9.13 -2.46
N HIS A 28 1.05 9.94 -2.25
CA HIS A 28 0.22 10.52 -3.31
C HIS A 28 0.94 11.68 -4.04
N PRO A 29 0.66 11.96 -5.34
CA PRO A 29 -0.14 11.18 -6.29
C PRO A 29 0.68 10.03 -6.90
N ILE A 30 0.00 9.19 -7.70
CA ILE A 30 0.65 8.29 -8.66
C ILE A 30 0.67 8.94 -10.05
N ALA A 31 -0.43 9.56 -10.46
CA ALA A 31 -0.55 10.24 -11.74
C ALA A 31 0.47 11.38 -11.88
N ASN A 32 0.94 11.59 -13.12
CA ASN A 32 1.89 12.65 -13.50
C ASN A 32 3.28 12.59 -12.83
N ASN A 33 3.61 11.52 -12.10
CA ASN A 33 4.99 11.30 -11.66
C ASN A 33 5.86 10.92 -12.86
N SER A 34 7.12 11.34 -12.82
CA SER A 34 8.15 10.82 -13.72
C SER A 34 8.45 9.35 -13.40
N ASP A 35 9.07 8.65 -14.35
CA ASP A 35 9.53 7.27 -14.16
C ASP A 35 10.49 7.13 -12.98
N GLU A 36 11.30 8.16 -12.70
CA GLU A 36 12.19 8.20 -11.54
C GLU A 36 11.41 8.09 -10.24
N ILE A 37 10.43 8.96 -10.06
CA ILE A 37 9.58 9.01 -8.88
C ILE A 37 8.73 7.72 -8.76
N LEU A 38 8.25 7.20 -9.89
CA LEU A 38 7.51 5.94 -9.91
C LEU A 38 8.38 4.76 -9.48
N ARG A 39 9.66 4.73 -9.89
CA ARG A 39 10.61 3.70 -9.47
C ARG A 39 10.85 3.73 -7.97
N GLU A 40 11.07 4.91 -7.39
CA GLU A 40 11.22 5.07 -5.95
C GLU A 40 9.99 4.55 -5.18
N LYS A 41 8.78 4.92 -5.63
CA LYS A 41 7.52 4.42 -5.05
C LYS A 41 7.38 2.90 -5.20
N ALA A 42 7.79 2.35 -6.34
CA ALA A 42 7.75 0.92 -6.60
C ALA A 42 8.69 0.14 -5.67
N VAL A 43 9.90 0.66 -5.40
CA VAL A 43 10.83 0.05 -4.43
C VAL A 43 10.18 -0.04 -3.04
N VAL A 44 9.54 1.04 -2.58
CA VAL A 44 8.82 1.06 -1.29
C VAL A 44 7.66 0.05 -1.29
N ALA A 45 6.82 0.06 -2.32
CA ALA A 45 5.69 -0.85 -2.41
C ALA A 45 6.12 -2.32 -2.44
N ALA A 46 7.14 -2.66 -3.23
CA ALA A 46 7.67 -4.02 -3.36
C ALA A 46 8.21 -4.53 -2.02
N ALA A 47 9.02 -3.73 -1.32
CA ALA A 47 9.54 -4.11 -0.01
C ALA A 47 8.41 -4.40 1.00
N ARG A 48 7.37 -3.56 1.03
CA ARG A 48 6.20 -3.80 1.91
C ARG A 48 5.44 -5.06 1.51
N ILE A 49 5.20 -5.28 0.21
CA ILE A 49 4.49 -6.47 -0.27
C ILE A 49 5.25 -7.75 0.09
N VAL A 50 6.58 -7.76 -0.04
CA VAL A 50 7.40 -8.91 0.37
C VAL A 50 7.16 -9.23 1.83
N SER A 51 7.29 -8.25 2.74
CA SER A 51 7.00 -8.46 4.17
C SER A 51 5.58 -9.00 4.41
N LEU A 52 4.56 -8.46 3.72
CA LEU A 52 3.17 -8.95 3.87
C LEU A 52 2.99 -10.41 3.47
N LEU A 53 3.77 -10.89 2.50
CA LEU A 53 3.67 -12.25 1.98
C LEU A 53 4.56 -13.25 2.73
N THR A 54 5.65 -12.79 3.34
CA THR A 54 6.65 -13.66 3.99
C THR A 54 6.60 -13.63 5.50
N GLU A 55 6.08 -12.57 6.11
CA GLU A 55 5.94 -12.44 7.56
C GLU A 55 4.51 -12.80 7.97
N ARG A 56 4.34 -13.83 8.79
CA ARG A 56 3.04 -14.13 9.38
C ARG A 56 2.76 -13.11 10.48
N GLN A 57 1.71 -12.32 10.32
CA GLN A 57 1.17 -11.52 11.40
C GLN A 57 0.70 -12.48 12.51
N ALA A 58 1.30 -12.39 13.70
CA ALA A 58 0.99 -13.22 14.86
C ALA A 58 -0.34 -12.82 15.52
#